data_AF-A0A859QMZ1-F1
#
_entry.id   AF-A0A859QMZ1-F1
#
_cell.length_a   1.000
_cell.length_b   1.000
_cell.length_c   1.000
_cell.angle_alpha   90.00
_cell.angle_beta   90.00
_cell.angle_gamma   90.00
#
_symmetry.space_group_name_H-M   'P 1'
#
loop_
_entity.id
_entity.type
_entity.pdbx_description
1 polymer ?
#
loop_
_entity_poly.entity_id
_entity_poly.type
_entity_poly.pdbx_seq_one_letter_code
_entity_poly.pdbx_strand_id
1 'polypeptide(L)' 'MKLRALVAGWVSVVRDFVAPRYRPELHYMRGPGPALARCAVKVQSRRELEILRAPPRHR' A
#
# COMPACT_ATOMS: atom_id res chain seq x y z
N MET A 1 -0.14 -24.00 34.20
CA MET A 1 0.78 -23.67 33.08
C MET A 1 0.14 -22.88 31.92
N LYS A 2 -1.03 -22.22 32.10
CA LYS A 2 -1.70 -21.45 31.03
C LYS A 2 -1.46 -19.93 31.12
N LEU A 3 -1.27 -19.41 32.33
CA LEU A 3 -1.10 -17.96 32.56
C LEU A 3 0.23 -17.43 32.01
N ARG A 4 1.31 -18.20 32.12
CA ARG A 4 2.64 -17.80 31.62
C ARG A 4 2.67 -17.66 30.10
N ALA A 5 1.92 -18.49 29.37
CA ALA A 5 1.80 -18.42 27.92
C ALA A 5 1.05 -17.16 27.46
N LEU A 6 -0.01 -16.78 28.19
CA LEU A 6 -0.75 -15.54 27.93
C LEU A 6 0.12 -14.30 28.17
N VAL A 7 0.86 -14.28 29.29
CA VAL A 7 1.78 -13.18 29.61
C VAL A 7 2.89 -13.08 28.56
N ALA A 8 3.45 -14.20 28.11
CA ALA A 8 4.48 -14.20 27.06
C ALA A 8 3.97 -13.64 25.72
N GLY A 9 2.73 -13.98 25.34
CA GLY A 9 2.10 -13.43 24.12
C GLY A 9 1.90 -11.91 24.21
N TRP A 10 1.39 -11.42 25.34
CA TRP A 10 1.20 -9.98 25.58
C TRP A 10 2.52 -9.20 25.58
N VAL A 11 3.55 -9.74 26.23
CA VAL A 11 4.89 -9.12 26.25
C VAL A 11 5.47 -9.01 24.84
N SER A 12 5.22 -9.98 23.95
CA SER A 12 5.68 -9.91 22.55
C SER A 12 5.02 -8.77 21.78
N VAL A 13 3.70 -8.57 21.95
CA VAL A 13 2.96 -7.50 21.29
C VAL A 13 3.42 -6.13 21.77
N VAL A 14 3.59 -5.96 23.08
CA VAL A 14 4.08 -4.71 23.67
C VAL A 14 5.50 -4.40 23.20
N ARG A 15 6.37 -5.42 23.09
CA ARG A 15 7.73 -5.25 22.57
C ARG A 15 7.74 -4.80 21.11
N ASP A 16 6.86 -5.36 20.28
CA ASP A 16 6.74 -4.99 18.86
C ASP A 16 6.22 -3.55 18.69
N PHE A 17 5.34 -3.11 19.61
CA PHE A 17 4.80 -1.76 19.63
C PHE A 17 5.80 -0.71 20.12
N VAL A 18 6.59 -1.00 21.18
CA VAL A 18 7.54 -0.05 21.79
C VAL A 18 8.85 0.04 21.00
N ALA A 19 9.32 -1.09 20.46
CA ALA A 19 10.53 -1.15 19.65
C ALA A 19 10.16 -1.73 18.28
N PRO A 20 9.39 -1.00 17.45
CA PRO A 20 9.08 -1.44 16.10
C PRO A 20 10.42 -1.54 15.36
N ARG A 21 10.92 -2.77 15.24
CA ARG A 21 12.07 -3.05 14.40
C ARG A 21 11.54 -2.89 13.00
N TYR A 22 11.65 -1.67 12.47
CA TYR A 22 11.19 -1.29 11.14
C TYR A 22 11.67 -2.37 10.17
N ARG A 23 10.74 -3.24 9.77
CA ARG A 23 10.94 -4.41 8.89
C ARG A 23 10.44 -3.99 7.52
N PRO A 24 11.29 -3.34 6.72
CA PRO A 24 10.88 -2.83 5.42
C PRO A 24 10.51 -3.96 4.45
N GLU A 25 10.90 -5.20 4.75
CA GLU A 25 10.53 -6.45 4.05
C GLU A 25 9.00 -6.64 3.88
N LEU A 26 8.17 -6.13 4.81
CA LEU A 26 6.70 -6.14 4.69
C LEU A 26 6.15 -4.93 3.92
N HIS A 27 6.94 -3.87 3.76
CA HIS A 27 6.52 -2.63 3.10
C HIS A 27 6.79 -2.64 1.59
N TYR A 28 7.73 -3.45 1.11
CA TYR A 28 8.06 -3.55 -0.31
C TYR A 28 7.11 -4.43 -1.14
N MET A 29 6.19 -5.14 -0.51
CA MET A 29 5.15 -5.90 -1.21
C MET A 29 3.85 -5.10 -1.42
N ARG A 30 3.80 -3.84 -0.97
CA ARG A 30 2.57 -3.02 -0.99
C ARG A 30 2.24 -2.39 -2.35
N GLY A 31 2.92 -2.86 -3.41
CA GLY A 31 2.78 -2.31 -4.76
C GLY A 31 3.24 -0.84 -4.84
N PRO A 32 2.91 -0.16 -5.94
CA PRO A 32 3.19 1.25 -6.13
C PRO A 32 2.83 2.07 -4.89
N GLY A 33 3.83 2.69 -4.25
CA GLY A 33 3.58 3.61 -3.14
C GLY A 33 2.57 4.69 -3.55
N PRO A 34 1.93 5.37 -2.59
CA PRO A 34 0.85 6.32 -2.87
C PRO A 34 1.21 7.39 -3.90
N ALA A 35 2.49 7.75 -4.01
CA ALA A 35 2.99 8.63 -5.07
C ALA A 35 2.89 8.00 -6.48
N LEU A 36 3.30 6.74 -6.65
CA LEU A 36 3.24 6.03 -7.93
C LEU A 36 1.80 5.66 -8.31
N ALA A 37 0.94 5.33 -7.35
CA ALA A 37 -0.50 5.13 -7.57
C ALA A 37 -1.19 6.42 -8.08
N ARG A 38 -0.87 7.58 -7.50
CA ARG A 38 -1.37 8.89 -7.99
C ARG A 38 -0.89 9.20 -9.41
N CYS A 39 0.32 8.80 -9.77
CA CYS A 39 0.83 8.96 -11.14
C CYS A 39 0.11 8.04 -12.13
N ALA A 40 -0.14 6.78 -11.77
CA ALA A 40 -0.88 5.84 -12.62
C ALA A 40 -2.30 6.35 -12.93
N VAL A 41 -3.02 6.85 -11.93
CA VAL A 41 -4.36 7.45 -12.12
C VAL A 41 -4.32 8.69 -13.01
N LYS A 42 -3.29 9.54 -12.88
CA LYS A 42 -3.09 10.71 -13.76
C LYS A 42 -2.81 10.32 -15.22
N VAL A 43 -2.04 9.26 -15.44
CA VAL A 43 -1.77 8.76 -16.80
C VAL A 43 -3.03 8.15 -17.42
N GLN A 44 -3.82 7.40 -16.65
CA GLN A 44 -5.06 6.79 -17.14
C GLN A 44 -6.10 7.85 -17.48
N SER A 45 -6.36 8.81 -16.59
CA SER A 45 -7.28 9.92 -16.85
C SER A 45 -6.87 10.76 -18.05
N ARG A 46 -5.57 11.00 -18.27
CA ARG A 46 -5.09 11.70 -19.46
C ARG A 46 -5.37 10.93 -20.75
N ARG A 47 -5.21 9.60 -20.75
CA ARG A 47 -5.54 8.75 -21.92
C ARG A 47 -7.03 8.72 -22.20
N GLU A 48 -7.87 8.60 -21.17
CA GLU A 48 -9.33 8.68 -21.31
C GLU A 48 -9.75 10.03 -21.89
N LEU A 49 -9.17 11.12 -21.39
CA LEU A 49 -9.42 12.47 -21.92
C LEU A 49 -8.94 12.63 -23.37
N GLU A 50 -7.86 11.96 -23.76
CA GLU A 50 -7.36 11.98 -25.14
C GLU A 50 -8.29 11.20 -26.08
N ILE A 51 -8.83 10.07 -25.62
CA ILE A 51 -9.84 9.30 -26.36
C ILE A 51 -11.14 10.09 -26.50
N LEU A 52 -11.60 10.76 -25.44
CA LEU A 52 -12.80 11.59 -25.44
C LEU A 52 -12.63 12.89 -26.26
N ARG A 53 -11.42 13.45 -26.30
CA ARG A 53 -11.09 14.64 -27.11
C ARG A 53 -10.83 14.29 -28.57
N ALA A 54 -10.60 13.02 -28.91
CA ALA A 54 -10.38 12.64 -30.29
C ALA A 54 -11.65 12.96 -31.10
N PRO A 55 -11.55 13.73 -32.20
CA PRO A 55 -12.71 14.02 -33.02
C PRO A 55 -13.24 12.71 -33.61
N PRO A 56 -14.57 12.59 -33.83
CA PRO A 56 -15.12 11.42 -34.50
C PRO A 56 -14.43 11.29 -35.85
N ARG A 57 -13.71 10.18 -36.07
CA ARG A 57 -13.23 9.85 -37.39
C ARG A 57 -14.46 9.49 -38.23
N HIS A 58 -15.03 10.50 -38.88
CA HIS A 58 -15.97 10.31 -39.97
C HIS A 58 -15.21 9.57 -41.08
N ARG A 59 -15.46 8.26 -41.17
CA ARG A 59 -15.14 7.46 -42.35
C ARG A 59 -16.35 7.47 -43.27
#